data_AF-A0A933NUS0-F1
#
_entry.id   AF-A0A933NUS0-F1
#
_cell.length_a   1.000
_cell.length_b   1.000
_cell.length_c   1.000
_cell.angle_alpha   90.00
_cell.angle_beta   90.00
_cell.angle_gamma   90.00
#
_symmetry.space_group_name_H-M   'P 1'
#
loop_
_entity.id
_entity.type
_entity.pdbx_description
1 polymer ?
#
loop_
_entity_poly.entity_id
_entity_poly.type
_entity_poly.pdbx_seq_one_letter_code
_entity_poly.pdbx_strand_id
1 'polypeptide(L)'
;MLTAEGIEYRTTDTDDARRWAYDDVKQVQILSPTRIAVLTYEDRGRLRRGADRRFDFTVVHGAASSDLVTFLLERIARPLVTAVMPRYGGEPLFRVRAKHQRQGRGSEGTLVLYNGHLLYLTEQEQASRYWRFGDIDSVLRLDRFRLQIVAYEGGSGDTRPFVFELKSDLPDGFYDTLWARVNPPSLHPAATARE
;
A
#
# COMPACT_ATOMS: atom_id res chain seq x y z
N MET A 1 -13.93 5.96 -14.26
CA MET A 1 -14.22 7.19 -13.50
C MET A 1 -14.22 6.85 -12.03
N LEU A 2 -13.74 7.75 -11.17
CA LEU A 2 -13.88 7.64 -9.73
C LEU A 2 -15.04 8.55 -9.29
N THR A 3 -15.95 8.02 -8.49
CA THR A 3 -17.06 8.79 -7.91
C THR A 3 -16.89 8.88 -6.39
N ALA A 4 -17.81 9.58 -5.72
CA ALA A 4 -17.79 9.63 -4.26
C ALA A 4 -18.08 8.25 -3.63
N GLU A 5 -18.83 7.40 -4.32
CA GLU A 5 -19.32 6.11 -3.82
C GLU A 5 -18.48 4.90 -4.30
N GLY A 6 -17.64 5.07 -5.33
CA GLY A 6 -16.87 3.95 -5.85
C GLY A 6 -16.11 4.18 -7.14
N ILE A 7 -15.77 3.07 -7.80
CA ILE A 7 -15.04 3.01 -9.07
C ILE A 7 -16.01 2.54 -10.15
N GLU A 8 -16.06 3.28 -11.27
CA GLU A 8 -16.93 2.95 -12.40
C GLU A 8 -16.10 2.81 -13.68
N TYR A 9 -16.29 1.72 -14.41
CA TYR A 9 -15.78 1.53 -15.75
C TYR A 9 -16.95 1.61 -16.76
N ARG A 10 -16.88 2.60 -17.64
CA ARG A 10 -17.85 2.82 -18.72
C ARG A 10 -17.22 2.48 -20.05
N THR A 11 -17.96 1.74 -20.87
CA THR A 11 -17.58 1.34 -22.23
C THR A 11 -18.85 1.30 -23.07
N THR A 12 -18.70 1.35 -24.40
CA THR A 12 -19.81 1.21 -25.34
C THR A 12 -20.39 -0.21 -25.34
N ASP A 13 -19.58 -1.20 -24.94
CA ASP A 13 -20.05 -2.56 -24.72
C ASP A 13 -20.63 -2.69 -23.30
N THR A 14 -21.96 -2.68 -23.18
CA THR A 14 -22.64 -2.68 -21.89
C THR A 14 -22.35 -3.91 -21.04
N ASP A 15 -21.99 -5.04 -21.66
CA ASP A 15 -21.69 -6.28 -20.94
C ASP A 15 -20.34 -6.21 -20.21
N ASP A 16 -19.49 -5.26 -20.59
CA ASP A 16 -18.20 -4.97 -19.96
C ASP A 16 -18.21 -3.76 -19.03
N ALA A 17 -19.31 -2.99 -18.99
CA ALA A 17 -19.46 -1.91 -18.03
C ALA A 17 -19.51 -2.45 -16.59
N ARG A 18 -18.82 -1.77 -15.65
CA ARG A 18 -18.73 -2.20 -14.25
C ARG A 18 -18.84 -1.03 -13.29
N ARG A 19 -19.38 -1.28 -12.11
CA ARG A 19 -19.37 -0.35 -10.99
C ARG A 19 -19.10 -1.13 -9.71
N TRP A 20 -18.15 -0.65 -8.93
CA TRP A 20 -17.76 -1.22 -7.65
C TRP A 20 -17.88 -0.16 -6.57
N ALA A 21 -18.60 -0.45 -5.48
CA ALA A 21 -18.45 0.33 -4.27
C ALA A 21 -17.04 0.13 -3.72
N TYR A 22 -16.50 1.09 -2.96
CA TYR A 22 -15.15 0.95 -2.40
C TYR A 22 -15.01 -0.28 -1.48
N ASP A 23 -16.08 -0.68 -0.80
CA ASP A 23 -16.08 -1.86 0.07
C ASP A 23 -16.03 -3.20 -0.70
N ASP A 24 -16.47 -3.19 -1.97
CA ASP A 24 -16.39 -4.36 -2.87
C ASP A 24 -15.02 -4.49 -3.55
N VAL A 25 -14.14 -3.51 -3.35
CA VAL A 25 -12.79 -3.51 -3.88
C VAL A 25 -11.83 -4.09 -2.83
N LYS A 26 -11.27 -5.25 -3.16
CA LYS A 26 -10.30 -5.92 -2.29
C LYS A 26 -8.96 -5.16 -2.25
N GLN A 27 -8.52 -4.65 -3.40
CA GLN A 27 -7.30 -3.85 -3.54
C GLN A 27 -7.29 -3.07 -4.86
N VAL A 28 -6.78 -1.84 -4.81
CA VAL A 28 -6.39 -1.08 -6.01
C VAL A 28 -4.86 -1.07 -6.12
N GLN A 29 -4.36 -1.27 -7.34
CA GLN A 29 -2.94 -1.21 -7.65
C GLN A 29 -2.68 -0.19 -8.75
N ILE A 30 -1.89 0.84 -8.47
CA ILE A 30 -1.36 1.77 -9.46
C ILE A 30 0.09 1.36 -9.72
N LEU A 31 0.29 0.49 -10.70
CA LEU A 31 1.58 -0.16 -10.97
C LEU A 31 2.54 0.75 -11.75
N SER A 32 1.99 1.72 -12.48
CA SER A 32 2.71 2.79 -13.14
C SER A 32 1.74 3.96 -13.38
N PRO A 33 2.21 5.12 -13.87
CA PRO A 33 1.32 6.21 -14.27
C PRO A 33 0.26 5.80 -15.32
N THR A 34 0.44 4.68 -16.03
CA THR A 34 -0.48 4.23 -17.08
C THR A 34 -1.12 2.87 -16.82
N ARG A 35 -0.77 2.18 -15.72
CA ARG A 35 -1.29 0.84 -15.41
C ARG A 35 -1.98 0.83 -14.06
N ILE A 36 -3.28 0.56 -14.10
CA ILE A 36 -4.13 0.47 -12.91
C ILE A 36 -4.76 -0.91 -12.91
N ALA A 37 -4.81 -1.56 -11.76
CA ALA A 37 -5.58 -2.77 -11.58
C ALA A 37 -6.53 -2.65 -10.41
N VAL A 38 -7.73 -3.18 -10.59
CA VAL A 38 -8.75 -3.28 -9.56
C VAL A 38 -8.97 -4.76 -9.29
N LEU A 39 -8.77 -5.15 -8.04
CA LEU A 39 -9.11 -6.48 -7.57
C LEU A 39 -10.38 -6.41 -6.75
N THR A 40 -11.35 -7.26 -7.08
CA THR A 40 -12.66 -7.29 -6.44
C THR A 40 -12.96 -8.67 -5.87
N TYR A 41 -13.96 -8.75 -4.99
CA TYR A 41 -14.45 -10.01 -4.44
C TYR A 41 -15.33 -10.82 -5.42
N GLU A 42 -15.48 -10.36 -6.67
CA GLU A 42 -16.28 -11.09 -7.65
C GLU A 42 -15.66 -12.47 -7.95
N ASP A 43 -16.50 -13.50 -7.95
CA ASP A 43 -16.12 -14.82 -8.39
C ASP A 43 -15.94 -14.89 -9.92
N ARG A 44 -14.89 -15.57 -10.39
CA ARG A 44 -14.70 -15.92 -11.80
C ARG A 44 -15.63 -17.06 -12.24
N GLY A 45 -16.94 -16.79 -12.24
CA GLY A 45 -17.97 -17.64 -12.86
C GLY A 45 -18.31 -18.93 -12.08
N ARG A 46 -19.34 -19.64 -12.58
CA ARG A 46 -19.99 -20.78 -11.90
C ARG A 46 -19.07 -21.95 -11.53
N LEU A 47 -17.92 -22.11 -12.21
CA LEU A 47 -16.99 -23.22 -12.01
C LEU A 47 -15.76 -22.89 -11.14
N ARG A 48 -15.52 -21.62 -10.78
CA ARG A 48 -14.34 -21.20 -9.99
C ARG A 48 -14.76 -20.29 -8.85
N ARG A 49 -15.46 -20.88 -7.87
CA ARG A 49 -15.82 -20.22 -6.61
C ARG A 49 -14.54 -19.87 -5.83
N GLY A 50 -14.40 -18.63 -5.39
CA GLY A 50 -13.31 -18.14 -4.53
C GLY A 50 -12.12 -17.51 -5.26
N ALA A 51 -12.14 -17.38 -6.59
CA ALA A 51 -11.07 -16.73 -7.34
C ALA A 51 -11.44 -15.28 -7.64
N ASP A 52 -11.00 -14.37 -6.77
CA ASP A 52 -11.14 -12.91 -6.92
C ASP A 52 -10.88 -12.46 -8.36
N ARG A 53 -11.73 -11.56 -8.88
CA ARG A 53 -11.60 -11.03 -10.23
C ARG A 53 -10.69 -9.81 -10.24
N ARG A 54 -9.63 -9.93 -11.04
CA ARG A 54 -8.72 -8.82 -11.36
C ARG A 54 -9.10 -8.20 -12.70
N PHE A 55 -9.20 -6.88 -12.73
CA PHE A 55 -9.37 -6.05 -13.92
C PHE A 55 -8.13 -5.19 -14.11
N ASP A 56 -7.47 -5.34 -15.25
CA ASP A 56 -6.27 -4.58 -15.62
C ASP A 56 -6.65 -3.49 -16.64
N PHE A 57 -6.30 -2.25 -16.33
CA PHE A 57 -6.58 -1.07 -17.14
C PHE A 57 -5.27 -0.44 -17.59
N THR A 58 -5.24 -0.05 -18.87
CA THR A 58 -4.20 0.79 -19.43
C THR A 58 -4.78 2.17 -19.72
N VAL A 59 -4.19 3.21 -19.11
CA VAL A 59 -4.57 4.60 -19.35
C VAL A 59 -4.04 5.01 -20.72
N VAL A 60 -4.96 5.25 -21.66
CA VAL A 60 -4.64 5.65 -23.04
C VAL A 60 -4.46 7.16 -23.21
N HIS A 61 -5.04 7.97 -22.31
CA HIS A 61 -4.93 9.42 -22.31
C HIS A 61 -4.69 9.93 -20.89
N GLY A 62 -3.67 10.78 -20.72
CA GLY A 62 -3.22 11.28 -19.43
C GLY A 62 -2.38 10.26 -18.65
N ALA A 63 -2.35 10.39 -17.33
CA ALA A 63 -1.64 9.51 -16.42
C ALA A 63 -2.27 9.57 -15.03
N ALA A 64 -2.12 8.51 -14.24
CA ALA A 64 -2.40 8.52 -12.82
C ALA A 64 -1.52 9.57 -12.14
N SER A 65 -2.15 10.58 -11.56
CA SER A 65 -1.50 11.69 -10.86
C SER A 65 -1.43 11.44 -9.36
N SER A 66 -0.59 12.19 -8.66
CA SER A 66 -0.57 12.19 -7.19
C SER A 66 -1.94 12.48 -6.57
N ASP A 67 -2.73 13.35 -7.21
CA ASP A 67 -4.09 13.71 -6.77
C ASP A 67 -5.03 12.52 -6.82
N LEU A 68 -4.92 11.72 -7.88
CA LEU A 68 -5.69 10.48 -8.04
C LEU A 68 -5.37 9.49 -6.92
N VAL A 69 -4.07 9.30 -6.65
CA VAL A 69 -3.60 8.38 -5.61
C VAL A 69 -4.08 8.86 -4.23
N THR A 70 -3.93 10.16 -3.94
CA THR A 70 -4.41 10.76 -2.68
C THR A 70 -5.92 10.58 -2.52
N PHE A 71 -6.70 10.88 -3.57
CA PHE A 71 -8.15 10.71 -3.55
C PHE A 71 -8.58 9.27 -3.21
N LEU A 72 -7.87 8.28 -3.76
CA LEU A 72 -8.13 6.86 -3.49
C LEU A 72 -7.74 6.45 -2.07
N LEU A 73 -6.58 6.91 -1.59
CA LEU A 73 -6.10 6.61 -0.23
C LEU A 73 -7.04 7.15 0.87
N GLU A 74 -7.74 8.23 0.60
CA GLU A 74 -8.73 8.83 1.52
C GLU A 74 -10.05 8.04 1.58
N ARG A 75 -10.38 7.24 0.55
CA ARG A 75 -11.69 6.58 0.41
C ARG A 75 -11.63 5.06 0.55
N ILE A 76 -10.49 4.47 0.22
CA ILE A 76 -10.31 3.02 0.26
C ILE A 76 -9.60 2.68 1.56
N ALA A 77 -10.34 2.12 2.53
CA ALA A 77 -9.74 1.66 3.78
C ALA A 77 -8.79 0.48 3.59
N ARG A 78 -8.99 -0.32 2.53
CA ARG A 78 -8.16 -1.48 2.18
C ARG A 78 -6.78 -1.07 1.65
N PRO A 79 -5.77 -1.94 1.73
CA PRO A 79 -4.44 -1.62 1.22
C PRO A 79 -4.42 -1.24 -0.25
N LEU A 80 -3.77 -0.10 -0.53
CA LEU A 80 -3.58 0.43 -1.89
C LEU A 80 -2.09 0.32 -2.24
N VAL A 81 -1.79 -0.35 -3.35
CA VAL A 81 -0.43 -0.47 -3.87
C VAL A 81 -0.20 0.65 -4.87
N THR A 82 0.85 1.44 -4.72
CA THR A 82 1.13 2.51 -5.68
C THR A 82 2.63 2.66 -5.98
N ALA A 83 2.92 2.81 -7.27
CA ALA A 83 4.20 3.24 -7.81
C ALA A 83 4.20 4.76 -8.12
N VAL A 84 3.06 5.42 -8.00
CA VAL A 84 2.91 6.88 -8.11
C VAL A 84 2.77 7.45 -6.70
N MET A 85 3.65 8.36 -6.31
CA MET A 85 3.61 8.95 -4.98
C MET A 85 2.35 9.82 -4.82
N PRO A 86 1.54 9.63 -3.76
CA PRO A 86 0.46 10.55 -3.45
C PRO A 86 1.02 11.92 -3.06
N ARG A 87 0.16 12.91 -2.88
CA ARG A 87 0.53 14.09 -2.10
C ARG A 87 0.83 13.65 -0.67
N TYR A 88 2.00 14.02 -0.17
CA TYR A 88 2.40 13.83 1.22
C TYR A 88 3.03 15.12 1.73
N GLY A 89 2.97 15.34 3.04
CA GLY A 89 3.46 16.56 3.68
C GLY A 89 3.49 16.46 5.20
N GLY A 90 3.93 17.55 5.82
CA GLY A 90 4.22 17.60 7.25
C GLY A 90 5.71 17.42 7.55
N GLU A 91 6.06 17.55 8.82
CA GLU A 91 7.43 17.31 9.28
C GLU A 91 7.64 15.81 9.53
N PRO A 92 8.68 15.20 8.94
CA PRO A 92 8.98 13.81 9.23
C PRO A 92 9.60 13.67 10.61
N LEU A 93 9.21 12.60 11.30
CA LEU A 93 9.72 12.23 12.60
C LEU A 93 11.16 11.72 12.49
N PHE A 94 11.44 10.97 11.42
CA PHE A 94 12.75 10.38 11.18
C PHE A 94 13.06 10.23 9.70
N ARG A 95 14.36 10.23 9.38
CA ARG A 95 14.92 9.92 8.05
C ARG A 95 16.08 8.95 8.21
N VAL A 96 16.02 7.80 7.53
CA VAL A 96 17.07 6.77 7.59
C VAL A 96 17.48 6.39 6.17
N ARG A 97 18.74 6.63 5.81
CA ARG A 97 19.26 6.24 4.49
C ARG A 97 19.41 4.73 4.43
N ALA A 98 18.92 4.12 3.36
CA ALA A 98 18.89 2.68 3.20
C ALA A 98 19.03 2.28 1.73
N LYS A 99 19.37 1.01 1.52
CA LYS A 99 19.27 0.31 0.25
C LYS A 99 18.19 -0.74 0.37
N HIS A 100 17.19 -0.68 -0.50
CA HIS A 100 16.22 -1.77 -0.63
C HIS A 100 16.86 -2.92 -1.41
N GLN A 101 16.99 -4.07 -0.76
CA GLN A 101 17.49 -5.29 -1.37
C GLN A 101 16.40 -5.93 -2.24
N ARG A 102 16.73 -6.24 -3.50
CA ARG A 102 15.91 -7.03 -4.43
C ARG A 102 16.80 -8.01 -5.18
N GLN A 103 16.24 -9.14 -5.61
CA GLN A 103 16.92 -10.05 -6.52
C GLN A 103 17.24 -9.32 -7.84
N GLY A 104 18.52 -9.14 -8.15
CA GLY A 104 18.99 -8.31 -9.26
C GLY A 104 19.56 -6.97 -8.77
N ARG A 105 18.89 -5.86 -9.07
CA ARG A 105 19.35 -4.51 -8.71
C ARG A 105 18.44 -3.90 -7.65
N GLY A 106 18.97 -3.78 -6.43
CA GLY A 106 18.34 -2.98 -5.39
C GLY A 106 18.32 -1.49 -5.76
N SER A 107 17.61 -0.68 -4.97
CA SER A 107 17.66 0.78 -5.08
C SER A 107 18.22 1.39 -3.81
N GLU A 108 18.85 2.55 -3.94
CA GLU A 108 19.27 3.34 -2.78
C GLU A 108 18.27 4.48 -2.57
N GLY A 109 17.98 4.76 -1.31
CA GLY A 109 16.95 5.72 -0.94
C GLY A 109 16.94 6.06 0.53
N THR A 110 15.82 6.63 0.97
CA THR A 110 15.61 7.04 2.36
C THR A 110 14.25 6.55 2.82
N LEU A 111 14.24 5.83 3.95
CA LEU A 111 13.02 5.60 4.72
C LEU A 111 12.67 6.88 5.47
N VAL A 112 11.47 7.39 5.27
CA VAL A 112 10.99 8.62 5.91
C VAL A 112 9.71 8.31 6.68
N LEU A 113 9.80 8.41 8.01
CA LEU A 113 8.68 8.13 8.89
C LEU A 113 7.94 9.43 9.21
N TYR A 114 6.65 9.47 8.85
CA TYR A 114 5.74 10.55 9.19
C TYR A 114 4.76 10.13 10.28
N ASN A 115 3.97 11.08 10.77
CA ASN A 115 2.94 10.80 11.77
C ASN A 115 1.81 9.90 11.26
N GLY A 116 1.60 9.75 9.95
CA GLY A 116 0.48 8.96 9.41
C GLY A 116 0.88 7.83 8.45
N HIS A 117 2.15 7.77 8.06
CA HIS A 117 2.60 6.89 6.99
C HIS A 117 4.12 6.71 7.00
N LEU A 118 4.58 5.71 6.27
CA LEU A 118 5.98 5.46 6.00
C LEU A 118 6.24 5.58 4.50
N LEU A 119 7.31 6.29 4.13
CA LEU A 119 7.79 6.36 2.76
C LEU A 119 9.12 5.64 2.63
N TYR A 120 9.35 5.07 1.45
CA TYR A 120 10.69 4.83 0.94
C TYR A 120 10.86 5.65 -0.34
N LEU A 121 11.76 6.64 -0.31
CA LEU A 121 12.01 7.55 -1.42
C LEU A 121 13.35 7.21 -2.10
N THR A 122 13.35 7.11 -3.42
CA THR A 122 14.53 6.84 -4.25
C THR A 122 14.42 7.58 -5.57
N GLU A 123 15.55 7.88 -6.22
CA GLU A 123 15.60 8.55 -7.53
C GLU A 123 14.89 7.74 -8.63
N GLN A 124 14.81 6.42 -8.46
CA GLN A 124 13.99 5.57 -9.32
C GLN A 124 12.54 5.66 -8.85
N GLU A 125 11.78 6.64 -9.33
CA GLU A 125 10.42 6.95 -8.85
C GLU A 125 9.52 5.70 -8.69
N GLN A 126 9.53 4.79 -9.66
CA GLN A 126 8.77 3.53 -9.64
C GLN A 126 9.16 2.54 -8.52
N ALA A 127 10.36 2.70 -7.97
CA ALA A 127 10.87 1.93 -6.83
C ALA A 127 10.58 2.60 -5.49
N SER A 128 10.11 3.84 -5.48
CA SER A 128 9.61 4.50 -4.27
C SER A 128 8.34 3.82 -3.77
N ARG A 129 8.08 3.90 -2.46
CA ARG A 129 6.93 3.28 -1.81
C ARG A 129 6.28 4.23 -0.84
N TYR A 130 4.97 4.07 -0.71
CA TYR A 130 4.13 4.75 0.25
C TYR A 130 3.30 3.71 0.96
N TRP A 131 3.32 3.72 2.30
CA TRP A 131 2.51 2.85 3.12
C TRP A 131 1.79 3.64 4.20
N ARG A 132 0.47 3.53 4.28
CA ARG A 132 -0.22 3.79 5.56
C ARG A 132 0.17 2.68 6.52
N PHE A 133 0.10 2.94 7.82
CA PHE A 133 0.45 1.90 8.78
C PHE A 133 -0.44 0.65 8.66
N GLY A 134 -1.72 0.82 8.32
CA GLY A 134 -2.63 -0.31 8.04
C GLY A 134 -2.34 -1.09 6.74
N ASP A 135 -1.44 -0.58 5.87
CA ASP A 135 -0.99 -1.29 4.68
C ASP A 135 0.25 -2.17 4.98
N ILE A 136 0.82 -2.02 6.18
CA ILE A 136 1.97 -2.78 6.67
C ILE A 136 1.44 -3.92 7.55
N ASP A 137 1.83 -5.14 7.22
CA ASP A 137 1.51 -6.34 8.00
C ASP A 137 2.45 -6.47 9.21
N SER A 138 3.75 -6.33 8.99
CA SER A 138 4.73 -6.48 10.07
C SER A 138 6.03 -5.73 9.81
N VAL A 139 6.74 -5.43 10.90
CA VAL A 139 8.03 -4.73 10.93
C VAL A 139 8.98 -5.54 11.78
N LEU A 140 10.12 -5.94 11.21
CA LEU A 140 11.10 -6.78 11.87
C LEU A 140 12.49 -6.12 11.84
N ARG A 141 13.10 -6.01 13.01
CA ARG A 141 14.55 -5.73 13.13
C ARG A 141 15.30 -7.03 12.90
N LEU A 142 15.95 -7.18 11.75
CA LEU A 142 16.75 -8.37 11.45
C LEU A 142 18.11 -8.30 12.15
N ASP A 143 18.71 -7.12 12.18
CA ASP A 143 19.87 -6.75 13.00
C ASP A 143 19.97 -5.21 13.09
N ARG A 144 21.08 -4.69 13.64
CA ARG A 144 21.32 -3.25 13.80
C ARG A 144 21.37 -2.46 12.49
N PHE A 145 21.61 -3.09 11.35
CA PHE A 145 21.70 -2.46 10.02
C PHE A 145 20.64 -2.97 9.05
N ARG A 146 19.73 -3.84 9.47
CA ARG A 146 18.72 -4.41 8.58
C ARG A 146 17.33 -4.36 9.17
N LEU A 147 16.42 -3.76 8.42
CA LEU A 147 15.00 -3.66 8.71
C LEU A 147 14.21 -4.39 7.61
N GLN A 148 13.26 -5.22 8.01
CA GLN A 148 12.29 -5.79 7.08
C GLN A 148 10.91 -5.20 7.34
N ILE A 149 10.25 -4.79 6.27
CA ILE A 149 8.86 -4.37 6.26
C ILE A 149 8.10 -5.38 5.40
N VAL A 150 7.08 -6.00 5.95
CA VAL A 150 6.15 -6.86 5.22
C VAL A 150 4.88 -6.05 5.00
N ALA A 151 4.49 -5.83 3.76
CA ALA A 151 3.34 -5.00 3.40
C ALA A 151 2.38 -5.75 2.47
N TYR A 152 1.12 -5.33 2.42
CA TYR A 152 0.08 -5.90 1.55
C TYR A 152 0.26 -5.52 0.06
N GLU A 153 1.47 -5.70 -0.47
CA GLU A 153 1.84 -5.48 -1.88
C GLU A 153 2.05 -6.77 -2.68
N GLY A 154 1.62 -7.94 -2.17
CA GLY A 154 1.71 -9.21 -2.90
C GLY A 154 0.66 -9.35 -4.01
N GLY A 155 -0.43 -8.58 -3.94
CA GLY A 155 -1.63 -8.79 -4.75
C GLY A 155 -2.57 -9.79 -4.08
N SER A 156 -3.87 -9.72 -4.36
CA SER A 156 -4.84 -10.68 -3.79
C SER A 156 -4.93 -10.74 -2.27
N GLY A 157 -4.50 -9.68 -1.58
CA GLY A 157 -4.40 -9.65 -0.12
C GLY A 157 -3.14 -10.35 0.41
N ASP A 158 -2.28 -10.84 -0.48
CA ASP A 158 -0.98 -11.38 -0.11
C ASP A 158 -0.02 -10.26 0.31
N THR A 159 0.95 -10.65 1.13
CA THR A 159 1.98 -9.76 1.60
C THR A 159 3.25 -9.92 0.77
N ARG A 160 4.11 -8.90 0.82
CA ARG A 160 5.42 -8.90 0.19
C ARG A 160 6.45 -8.35 1.16
N PRO A 161 7.59 -9.02 1.35
CA PRO A 161 8.69 -8.50 2.15
C PRO A 161 9.52 -7.47 1.38
N PHE A 162 9.96 -6.43 2.10
CA PHE A 162 10.88 -5.39 1.68
C PHE A 162 12.02 -5.33 2.69
N VAL A 163 13.21 -5.75 2.28
CA VAL A 163 14.39 -5.78 3.16
C VAL A 163 15.25 -4.56 2.87
N PHE A 164 15.52 -3.77 3.89
CA PHE A 164 16.31 -2.55 3.82
C PHE A 164 17.62 -2.73 4.58
N GLU A 165 18.73 -2.49 3.89
CA GLU A 165 20.06 -2.40 4.45
C GLU A 165 20.38 -0.92 4.72
N LEU A 166 20.56 -0.57 5.98
CA LEU A 166 20.70 0.80 6.46
C LEU A 166 22.16 1.26 6.35
N LYS A 167 22.38 2.53 6.02
CA LYS A 167 23.74 3.11 5.93
C LYS A 167 24.32 3.48 7.30
N SER A 168 23.55 3.35 8.36
CA SER A 168 23.90 3.60 9.75
C SER A 168 23.08 2.69 10.65
N ASP A 169 23.40 2.64 11.94
CA ASP A 169 22.58 1.91 12.92
C ASP A 169 21.11 2.34 12.83
N LEU A 170 20.22 1.36 12.90
CA LEU A 170 18.78 1.57 13.01
C LEU A 170 18.51 2.37 14.30
N PRO A 171 18.04 3.63 14.21
CA PRO A 171 17.74 4.38 15.40
C PRO A 171 16.60 3.71 16.16
N ASP A 172 16.76 3.44 17.46
CA ASP A 172 15.72 2.79 18.26
C ASP A 172 14.41 3.57 18.20
N GLY A 173 14.47 4.91 18.30
CA GLY A 173 13.29 5.77 18.16
C GLY A 173 12.56 5.63 16.82
N PHE A 174 13.27 5.37 15.71
CA PHE A 174 12.62 5.07 14.42
C PHE A 174 11.86 3.75 14.51
N TYR A 175 12.52 2.69 14.98
CA TYR A 175 11.96 1.36 15.04
C TYR A 175 10.77 1.29 15.99
N ASP A 176 10.92 1.80 17.21
CA ASP A 176 9.90 1.74 18.25
C ASP A 176 8.66 2.53 17.82
N THR A 177 8.85 3.72 17.23
CA THR A 177 7.74 4.52 16.70
C THR A 177 7.03 3.77 15.58
N LEU A 178 7.76 3.24 14.59
CA LEU A 178 7.15 2.52 13.48
C LEU A 178 6.40 1.26 13.97
N TRP A 179 7.02 0.48 14.86
CA TRP A 179 6.43 -0.74 15.41
C TRP A 179 5.14 -0.44 16.16
N ALA A 180 5.11 0.59 17.02
CA ALA A 180 3.93 0.98 17.77
C ALA A 180 2.77 1.46 16.88
N ARG A 181 3.08 2.06 15.72
CA ARG A 181 2.07 2.49 14.74
C ARG A 181 1.48 1.35 13.93
N VAL A 182 2.30 0.35 13.61
CA VAL A 182 1.86 -0.86 12.89
C VAL A 182 1.13 -1.83 13.83
N ASN A 183 1.53 -1.89 15.10
CA ASN A 183 0.95 -2.77 16.12
C ASN A 183 0.26 -1.93 17.22
N PRO A 184 -0.82 -1.20 16.91
CA PRO A 184 -1.53 -0.44 17.93
C PRO A 184 -2.07 -1.41 19.00
N PRO A 185 -2.05 -1.03 20.29
CA PRO A 185 -2.60 -1.86 21.35
C PRO A 185 -4.06 -2.21 21.04
N SER A 186 -4.36 -3.51 20.95
CA SER A 186 -5.73 -4.00 20.88
C SER A 186 -6.33 -3.89 22.27
N LEU A 187 -7.06 -2.81 22.56
CA LEU A 187 -7.83 -2.72 23.80
C LEU A 187 -9.01 -3.69 23.69
N HIS A 188 -8.84 -4.91 24.22
CA HIS A 188 -9.99 -5.70 24.63
C HIS A 188 -10.59 -5.04 25.87
N PRO A 189 -11.87 -4.65 25.88
CA PRO A 189 -12.54 -4.29 27.12
C PRO A 189 -12.47 -5.51 28.03
N ALA A 190 -11.85 -5.37 29.20
CA ALA A 190 -11.89 -6.39 30.22
C ALA A 190 -13.37 -6.73 30.45
N ALA A 191 -13.73 -8.01 30.23
CA ALA A 191 -15.05 -8.51 30.56
C ALA A 191 -15.30 -8.17 32.03
N THR A 192 -16.25 -7.27 32.28
CA THR A 192 -16.69 -6.92 33.62
C THR A 192 -17.21 -8.20 34.25
N ALA A 193 -16.45 -8.75 35.20
CA ALA A 193 -16.93 -9.81 36.07
C ALA A 193 -18.17 -9.28 36.79
N ARG A 194 -19.33 -9.86 36.50
CA ARG A 194 -20.53 -9.71 37.31
C ARG A 194 -20.41 -10.70 38.46
N GLU A 195 -20.27 -10.17 39.67
CA GLU A 195 -20.67 -10.86 40.92
C GLU A 195 -22.19 -10.71 41.11
#